data_AF-A0A8T4LH44-F1
#
_entry.id   AF-A0A8T4LH44-F1
#
_cell.length_a   1.000
_cell.length_b   1.000
_cell.length_c   1.000
_cell.angle_alpha   90.00
_cell.angle_beta   90.00
_cell.angle_gamma   90.00
#
_symmetry.space_group_name_H-M   'P 1'
#
loop_
_entity.id
_entity.type
_entity.pdbx_description
1 polymer ?
#
loop_
_entity_poly.entity_id
_entity_poly.type
_entity_poly.pdbx_seq_one_letter_code
_entity_poly.pdbx_strand_id
1 'polypeptide(L)'
;MKVRNAKKEDFKSYLEIKKESLKEYSKIAGCKINLTDNQIKKELIESINNPKRFLLIIEDREVVGYLIGSIIISGHEPYGYIDDVFIHKDFRGKSFGTSLINKFIKQRNCG
;
A
#
# COMPACT_ATOMS: atom_id res chain seq x y z
N MET A 1 -0.99 -2.96 16.43
CA MET A 1 -1.68 -2.78 15.13
C MET A 1 -2.26 -1.37 14.94
N LYS A 2 -1.76 -0.60 13.98
CA LYS A 2 -2.27 0.74 13.59
C LYS A 2 -2.25 0.90 12.07
N VAL A 3 -3.33 1.42 11.48
CA VAL A 3 -3.39 1.73 10.03
C VAL A 3 -3.38 3.25 9.81
N ARG A 4 -2.53 3.73 8.91
CA ARG A 4 -2.41 5.17 8.59
C ARG A 4 -1.91 5.39 7.16
N ASN A 5 -2.07 6.62 6.67
CA ASN A 5 -1.38 7.06 5.45
C ASN A 5 0.14 7.02 5.68
N ALA A 6 0.86 6.63 4.64
CA ALA A 6 2.32 6.71 4.60
C ALA A 6 2.78 8.17 4.58
N LYS A 7 3.99 8.38 5.09
CA LYS A 7 4.68 9.66 5.16
C LYS A 7 6.07 9.52 4.52
N LYS A 8 6.72 10.64 4.25
CA LYS A 8 8.08 10.65 3.67
C LYS A 8 9.09 9.91 4.57
N GLU A 9 8.88 9.99 5.88
CA GLU A 9 9.66 9.33 6.93
C GLU A 9 9.67 7.80 6.78
N ASP A 10 8.58 7.24 6.24
CA ASP A 10 8.37 5.78 6.17
C ASP A 10 9.16 5.13 5.03
N PHE A 11 9.93 5.90 4.25
CA PHE A 11 10.59 5.40 3.05
C PHE A 11 11.42 4.14 3.32
N LYS A 12 12.17 4.10 4.42
CA LYS A 12 13.02 2.95 4.75
C LYS A 12 12.18 1.69 4.98
N SER A 13 11.19 1.76 5.88
CA SER A 13 10.33 0.62 6.20
C SER A 13 9.44 0.21 5.03
N TYR A 14 8.95 1.18 4.25
CA TYR A 14 8.20 0.92 3.02
C TYR A 14 9.06 0.21 1.96
N LEU A 15 10.31 0.64 1.79
CA LEU A 15 11.25 0.02 0.86
C LEU A 15 11.50 -1.46 1.20
N GLU A 16 11.67 -1.78 2.49
CA GLU A 16 11.88 -3.14 2.96
C GLU A 16 10.69 -4.05 2.63
N ILE A 17 9.47 -3.65 3.02
CA ILE A 17 8.26 -4.45 2.78
C ILE A 17 7.90 -4.54 1.29
N LYS A 18 8.16 -3.49 0.49
CA LYS A 18 7.94 -3.49 -0.97
C LYS A 18 8.94 -4.43 -1.67
N LYS A 19 10.20 -4.46 -1.24
CA LYS A 19 11.18 -5.43 -1.75
C LYS A 19 10.77 -6.86 -1.46
N GLU A 20 10.19 -7.13 -0.28
CA GLU A 20 9.63 -8.45 0.02
C GLU A 20 8.47 -8.79 -0.91
N SER A 21 7.51 -7.87 -1.11
CA SER A 21 6.36 -8.13 -1.99
C SER A 21 6.79 -8.41 -3.42
N LEU A 22 7.77 -7.66 -3.95
CA LEU A 22 8.31 -7.87 -5.30
C LEU A 22 9.00 -9.24 -5.45
N LYS A 23 9.67 -9.73 -4.39
CA LYS A 23 10.24 -11.09 -4.38
C LYS A 23 9.14 -12.14 -4.47
N GLU A 24 8.06 -11.98 -3.69
CA GLU A 24 6.92 -12.90 -3.73
C GLU A 24 6.20 -12.86 -5.09
N TYR A 25 5.97 -11.68 -5.66
CA TYR A 25 5.39 -11.57 -7.00
C TYR A 25 6.29 -12.17 -8.07
N SER A 26 7.61 -12.00 -7.97
CA SER A 26 8.55 -12.61 -8.92
C SER A 26 8.48 -14.14 -8.92
N LYS A 27 8.29 -14.75 -7.73
CA LYS A 27 8.11 -16.21 -7.61
C LYS A 27 6.85 -16.68 -8.31
N ILE A 28 5.75 -15.95 -8.16
CA ILE A 28 4.44 -16.28 -8.75
C ILE A 28 4.46 -16.08 -10.27
N ALA A 29 5.04 -14.98 -10.74
CA ALA A 29 5.07 -14.63 -12.16
C ALA A 29 6.08 -15.46 -12.97
N GLY A 30 7.01 -16.16 -12.32
CA GLY A 30 8.08 -16.90 -12.98
C GLY A 30 9.12 -15.99 -13.66
N CYS A 31 9.08 -14.68 -13.43
CA CYS A 31 10.01 -13.70 -13.97
C CYS A 31 10.45 -12.71 -12.88
N LYS A 32 11.65 -12.14 -13.06
CA LYS A 32 12.22 -11.23 -12.06
C LYS A 32 11.58 -9.85 -12.18
N ILE A 33 10.76 -9.47 -11.21
CA ILE A 33 10.18 -8.13 -11.09
C ILE A 33 11.09 -7.31 -10.17
N ASN A 34 11.81 -6.34 -10.76
CA ASN A 34 12.66 -5.43 -9.99
C ASN A 34 12.15 -4.01 -10.15
N LEU A 35 11.91 -3.36 -9.02
CA LEU A 35 11.86 -1.90 -8.95
C LEU A 35 13.14 -1.42 -8.26
N THR A 36 13.72 -0.36 -8.79
CA THR A 36 14.82 0.35 -8.14
C THR A 36 14.30 1.08 -6.91
N ASP A 37 15.19 1.33 -5.95
CA ASP A 37 14.87 2.11 -4.75
C ASP A 37 14.31 3.50 -5.10
N ASN A 38 14.78 4.10 -6.20
CA ASN A 38 14.25 5.37 -6.73
C ASN A 38 12.83 5.26 -7.26
N GLN A 39 12.46 4.16 -7.94
CA GLN A 39 11.08 3.94 -8.39
C GLN A 39 10.14 3.74 -7.19
N ILE A 40 10.56 2.99 -6.18
CA ILE A 40 9.78 2.79 -4.95
C ILE A 40 9.64 4.13 -4.19
N LYS A 41 10.70 4.94 -4.14
CA LYS A 41 10.66 6.29 -3.56
C LYS A 41 9.69 7.20 -4.32
N LYS A 42 9.69 7.14 -5.65
CA LYS A 42 8.79 7.90 -6.51
C LYS A 42 7.33 7.52 -6.24
N GLU A 43 7.02 6.23 -6.15
CA GLU A 43 5.67 5.73 -5.83
C GLU A 43 5.17 6.24 -4.46
N LEU A 44 6.04 6.24 -3.44
CA LEU A 44 5.73 6.82 -2.12
C LEU A 44 5.42 8.31 -2.22
N ILE A 45 6.27 9.08 -2.90
CA ILE A 45 6.12 10.54 -3.04
C ILE A 45 4.85 10.88 -3.84
N GLU A 46 4.59 10.18 -4.93
CA GLU A 46 3.38 10.36 -5.75
C GLU A 46 2.12 10.06 -4.95
N SER A 47 2.13 9.01 -4.12
CA SER A 47 1.00 8.66 -3.26
C SER A 47 0.76 9.67 -2.14
N ILE A 48 1.82 10.34 -1.64
CA ILE A 48 1.67 11.41 -0.64
C ILE A 48 1.14 12.70 -1.27
N ASN A 49 1.58 13.03 -2.49
CA ASN A 49 1.26 14.30 -3.13
C ASN A 49 -0.05 14.28 -3.92
N ASN A 50 -0.60 13.10 -4.24
CA ASN A 50 -1.83 12.96 -5.00
C ASN A 50 -3.01 12.70 -4.05
N PRO A 51 -3.99 13.63 -3.92
CA PRO A 51 -5.12 13.46 -3.01
C PRO A 51 -6.07 12.32 -3.40
N LYS A 52 -5.95 11.80 -4.63
CA LYS A 52 -6.73 10.68 -5.16
C LYS A 52 -6.02 9.35 -5.02
N ARG A 53 -4.74 9.32 -4.62
CA ARG A 53 -3.95 8.11 -4.44
C ARG A 53 -3.62 7.93 -2.97
N PHE A 54 -3.70 6.69 -2.51
CA PHE A 54 -3.49 6.35 -1.11
C PHE A 54 -2.43 5.26 -1.05
N LEU A 55 -1.38 5.53 -0.28
CA LEU A 55 -0.51 4.50 0.24
C LEU A 55 -0.78 4.40 1.74
N LEU A 56 -1.48 3.34 2.13
CA LEU A 56 -1.72 3.00 3.52
C LEU A 56 -0.65 2.02 3.99
N ILE A 57 -0.18 2.21 5.22
CA ILE A 57 0.68 1.25 5.92
C ILE A 57 -0.02 0.73 7.17
N ILE A 58 0.31 -0.50 7.54
CA ILE A 58 -0.13 -1.10 8.79
C ILE A 58 1.07 -1.47 9.65
N GLU A 59 1.03 -1.03 10.90
CA GLU A 59 2.14 -1.14 11.84
C GLU A 59 1.82 -2.09 13.00
N ASP A 60 2.74 -2.99 13.32
CA ASP A 60 2.77 -3.75 14.57
C ASP A 60 4.20 -3.79 15.11
N ARG A 61 4.57 -2.76 15.88
CA ARG A 61 5.96 -2.37 16.25
C ARG A 61 6.81 -1.89 15.06
N GLU A 62 6.63 -2.50 13.89
CA GLU A 62 7.23 -2.13 12.61
C GLU A 62 6.17 -2.13 11.49
N VAL A 63 6.52 -1.68 10.28
CA VAL A 63 5.60 -1.75 9.13
C VAL A 63 5.53 -3.20 8.64
N VAL A 64 4.35 -3.80 8.73
CA VAL A 64 4.15 -5.24 8.42
C VAL A 64 3.28 -5.46 7.17
N GLY A 65 2.87 -4.38 6.51
CA GLY A 65 2.10 -4.44 5.29
C GLY A 65 1.71 -3.06 4.76
N TYR A 66 1.19 -3.05 3.54
CA TYR A 66 0.74 -1.85 2.88
C TYR A 66 -0.43 -2.13 1.93
N LEU A 67 -1.14 -1.07 1.57
CA LEU A 67 -2.15 -1.05 0.52
C LEU A 67 -1.95 0.21 -0.33
N ILE A 68 -1.91 0.02 -1.65
CA ILE A 68 -1.94 1.09 -2.65
C ILE A 68 -3.30 1.06 -3.31
N GLY A 69 -3.97 2.20 -3.36
CA GLY A 69 -5.25 2.33 -4.05
C GLY A 69 -5.51 3.75 -4.48
N SER A 70 -6.47 3.92 -5.37
CA SER A 70 -6.87 5.23 -5.87
C SER A 70 -8.39 5.40 -5.81
N ILE A 71 -8.84 6.63 -5.55
CA ILE A 71 -10.26 7.02 -5.57
C ILE A 71 -10.44 8.03 -6.70
N ILE A 72 -11.31 7.71 -7.64
CA ILE A 72 -11.66 8.55 -8.78
C ILE A 72 -13.06 9.11 -8.54
N ILE A 73 -13.11 10.42 -8.41
CA ILE A 73 -14.36 11.19 -8.42
C ILE A 73 -14.53 11.69 -9.87
N SER A 74 -15.37 11.00 -10.64
CA SER A 74 -15.80 11.41 -11.99
C SER A 74 -17.30 11.76 -11.96
N GLY A 75 -17.77 12.51 -12.96
CA GLY A 75 -19.13 13.09 -12.98
C GLY A 75 -20.30 12.10 -13.08
N HIS A 76 -20.04 10.80 -13.15
CA HIS A 76 -21.09 9.77 -13.19
C HIS A 76 -21.25 9.11 -11.82
N GLU A 77 -20.22 8.39 -11.34
CA GLU A 77 -20.21 7.84 -9.99
C GLU A 77 -18.77 7.76 -9.45
N PRO A 78 -18.52 8.13 -8.18
CA PRO A 78 -17.21 7.98 -7.58
C PRO A 78 -16.90 6.50 -7.35
N TYR A 79 -15.74 6.04 -7.85
CA TYR A 79 -15.27 4.68 -7.66
C TYR A 79 -13.83 4.67 -7.12
N GLY A 80 -13.38 3.53 -6.62
CA GLY A 80 -12.00 3.34 -6.23
C GLY A 80 -11.52 1.95 -6.61
N TYR A 81 -10.22 1.81 -6.77
CA TYR A 81 -9.58 0.53 -7.06
C TYR A 81 -8.34 0.38 -6.19
N ILE A 82 -8.03 -0.87 -5.84
CA ILE A 82 -6.83 -1.23 -5.11
C ILE A 82 -5.83 -1.73 -6.16
N ASP A 83 -4.67 -1.07 -6.22
CA ASP A 83 -3.55 -1.45 -7.10
C ASP A 83 -2.80 -2.65 -6.53
N ASP A 84 -2.52 -2.60 -5.22
CA ASP A 84 -1.62 -3.54 -4.56
C ASP A 84 -1.99 -3.65 -3.08
N VAL A 85 -1.97 -4.86 -2.54
CA VAL A 85 -2.11 -5.11 -1.10
C VAL A 85 -1.17 -6.24 -0.71
N PHE A 86 -0.31 -5.97 0.27
CA PHE A 86 0.66 -6.95 0.73
C PHE A 86 0.78 -6.94 2.25
N ILE A 87 0.81 -8.14 2.82
CA ILE A 87 1.05 -8.39 4.25
C ILE A 87 2.24 -9.33 4.37
N HIS A 88 3.19 -8.95 5.23
CA HIS A 88 4.33 -9.78 5.62
C HIS A 88 3.85 -11.17 6.05
N LYS A 89 4.51 -12.23 5.59
CA LYS A 89 4.04 -13.62 5.75
C LYS A 89 3.68 -14.00 7.20
N ASP A 90 4.49 -13.55 8.16
CA ASP A 90 4.33 -13.87 9.60
C ASP A 90 3.15 -13.14 10.27
N PHE A 91 2.55 -12.17 9.55
CA PHE A 91 1.40 -11.39 10.00
C PHE A 91 0.12 -11.75 9.22
N ARG A 92 0.17 -12.75 8.32
CA ARG A 92 -1.01 -13.27 7.61
C ARG A 92 -1.91 -14.07 8.55
N GLY A 93 -3.20 -14.17 8.19
CA GLY A 93 -4.21 -14.85 9.02
C GLY A 93 -4.62 -14.08 10.29
N LYS A 94 -4.08 -12.88 10.52
CA LYS A 94 -4.32 -12.06 11.71
C LYS A 94 -5.10 -10.76 11.41
N SER A 95 -5.91 -10.74 10.34
CA SER A 95 -6.80 -9.62 9.96
C SER A 95 -6.10 -8.28 9.60
N PHE A 96 -4.79 -8.28 9.37
CA PHE A 96 -4.05 -7.09 8.93
C PHE A 96 -4.54 -6.56 7.57
N GLY A 97 -4.73 -7.45 6.59
CA GLY A 97 -5.26 -7.08 5.27
C GLY A 97 -6.67 -6.49 5.34
N THR A 98 -7.56 -7.10 6.13
CA THR A 98 -8.90 -6.57 6.41
C THR A 98 -8.85 -5.16 6.99
N SER A 99 -7.91 -4.90 7.90
CA SER A 99 -7.75 -3.59 8.51
C SER A 99 -7.32 -2.52 7.50
N LEU A 100 -6.41 -2.85 6.57
CA LEU A 100 -6.03 -1.96 5.46
C LEU A 100 -7.21 -1.64 4.54
N ILE A 101 -7.92 -2.69 4.09
CA ILE A 101 -9.07 -2.54 3.17
C ILE A 101 -10.17 -1.71 3.82
N ASN A 102 -10.54 -2.01 5.07
CA ASN A 102 -11.55 -1.25 5.79
C ASN A 102 -11.17 0.24 5.95
N LYS A 103 -9.88 0.53 6.19
CA LYS A 103 -9.40 1.92 6.24
C LYS A 103 -9.52 2.59 4.88
N PHE A 104 -9.16 1.91 3.79
CA PHE A 104 -9.27 2.43 2.42
C PHE A 104 -10.71 2.75 2.05
N ILE A 105 -11.65 1.83 2.30
CA ILE A 105 -13.08 2.05 2.02
C ILE A 105 -13.62 3.26 2.79
N LYS A 106 -13.20 3.45 4.05
CA LYS A 106 -13.60 4.61 4.85
C LYS A 106 -13.11 5.95 4.27
N GLN A 107 -12.03 5.97 3.49
CA GLN A 107 -11.57 7.21 2.82
C GLN A 107 -12.60 7.72 1.81
N ARG A 108 -13.45 6.85 1.23
CA ARG A 108 -14.53 7.25 0.32
C ARG A 108 -15.66 8.00 1.02
N ASN A 109 -15.90 7.72 2.30
CA ASN A 109 -17.07 8.22 3.03
C ASN A 109 -16.85 9.59 3.70
N CYS A 110 -15.72 10.26 3.43
CA CYS A 110 -15.38 11.57 3.98
C CYS A 110 -15.18 12.65 2.90
N GLY A 111 -15.71 12.43 1.69
CA GLY A 111 -15.77 13.43 0.61
C GLY A 111 -17.09 14.18 0.62
#